data_AF-A0AAQ1VA89-F1
#
_entry.id   AF-A0AAQ1VA89-F1
#
_cell.length_a   1.000
_cell.length_b   1.000
_cell.length_c   1.000
_cell.angle_alpha   90.00
_cell.angle_beta   90.00
_cell.angle_gamma   90.00
#
_symmetry.space_group_name_H-M   'P 1'
#
loop_
_entity.id
_entity.type
_entity.pdbx_description
1 polymer ?
#
loop_
_entity_poly.entity_id
_entity_poly.type
_entity_poly.pdbx_seq_one_letter_code
_entity_poly.pdbx_strand_id
1 'polypeptide(L)'
;MEYVGREAIVSELTHHMDDILNKYNLQGVSVYEEEGEGNHYYLGYTVKKNDHVFMVNRPYLKDKDGKLAVEKQEWTLQGNEGETNGYTSLEDAFQKIDETIH
;
A
#
# COMPACT_ATOMS: atom_id res chain seq x y z
N MET A 1 -7.35 3.15 -18.70
CA MET A 1 -7.31 2.65 -17.32
C MET A 1 -8.08 1.35 -17.29
N GLU A 2 -7.46 0.28 -16.81
CA GLU A 2 -8.13 -1.02 -16.66
C GLU A 2 -8.79 -1.07 -15.28
N TYR A 3 -10.11 -1.31 -15.26
CA TYR A 3 -10.89 -1.41 -14.03
C TYR A 3 -11.02 -2.87 -13.63
N VAL A 4 -10.55 -3.18 -12.43
CA VAL A 4 -10.60 -4.52 -11.84
C VAL A 4 -11.46 -4.52 -10.59
N GLY A 5 -11.99 -5.68 -10.21
CA GLY A 5 -12.75 -5.80 -8.98
C GLY A 5 -11.86 -5.60 -7.75
N ARG A 6 -12.36 -4.93 -6.72
CA ARG A 6 -11.69 -4.77 -5.42
C ARG A 6 -11.11 -6.09 -4.90
N GLU A 7 -11.91 -7.16 -4.93
CA GLU A 7 -11.49 -8.50 -4.48
C GLU A 7 -10.29 -9.05 -5.23
N ALA A 8 -10.14 -8.72 -6.53
CA ALA A 8 -8.99 -9.16 -7.30
C ALA A 8 -7.70 -8.48 -6.81
N ILE A 9 -7.76 -7.18 -6.54
CA ILE A 9 -6.61 -6.42 -6.00
C ILE A 9 -6.27 -6.90 -4.59
N VAL A 10 -7.27 -7.07 -3.72
CA VAL A 10 -7.07 -7.56 -2.35
C VAL A 10 -6.48 -8.97 -2.36
N SER A 11 -6.94 -9.85 -3.26
CA SER A 11 -6.38 -11.19 -3.43
C SER A 11 -4.94 -11.16 -3.90
N GLU A 12 -4.58 -10.27 -4.83
CA GLU A 12 -3.21 -10.07 -5.31
C GLU A 12 -2.30 -9.59 -4.18
N LEU A 13 -2.71 -8.54 -3.45
CA LEU A 13 -1.97 -8.03 -2.28
C LEU A 13 -1.77 -9.13 -1.24
N THR A 14 -2.84 -9.89 -0.93
CA THR A 14 -2.79 -10.99 0.05
C THR A 14 -1.80 -12.07 -0.37
N HIS A 15 -1.75 -12.41 -1.66
CA HIS A 15 -0.85 -13.44 -2.19
C HIS A 15 0.64 -13.08 -2.00
N HIS A 16 0.97 -11.78 -2.00
CA HIS A 16 2.34 -11.29 -1.83
C HIS A 16 2.75 -11.03 -0.38
N MET A 17 1.83 -11.17 0.58
CA MET A 17 2.11 -10.82 1.98
C MET A 17 3.24 -11.65 2.59
N ASP A 18 3.26 -12.97 2.37
CA ASP A 18 4.29 -13.84 2.93
C ASP A 18 5.68 -13.51 2.35
N ASP A 19 5.76 -13.22 1.05
CA ASP A 19 7.00 -12.80 0.39
C ASP A 19 7.51 -11.47 0.98
N ILE A 20 6.63 -10.51 1.17
CA ILE A 20 6.96 -9.19 1.74
C ILE A 20 7.39 -9.31 3.20
N LEU A 21 6.65 -10.08 4.01
CA LEU A 21 6.95 -10.32 5.43
C LEU A 21 8.38 -10.84 5.59
N ASN A 22 8.75 -11.83 4.77
CA ASN A 22 10.05 -12.46 4.82
C ASN A 22 11.17 -11.61 4.19
N LYS A 23 10.95 -11.05 2.99
CA LYS A 23 11.96 -10.26 2.26
C LYS A 23 12.41 -9.05 3.05
N TYR A 24 11.49 -8.36 3.73
CA TYR A 24 11.77 -7.12 4.45
C TYR A 24 11.84 -7.31 5.97
N ASN A 25 11.86 -8.55 6.46
CA ASN A 25 11.97 -8.89 7.88
C ASN A 25 10.96 -8.10 8.75
N LEU A 26 9.68 -8.16 8.38
CA LEU A 26 8.60 -7.45 9.05
C LEU A 26 8.07 -8.25 10.24
N GLN A 27 7.60 -7.56 11.28
CA GLN A 27 6.90 -8.17 12.42
C GLN A 27 5.44 -8.49 12.09
N GLY A 28 4.87 -7.84 11.08
CA GLY A 28 3.52 -8.07 10.62
C GLY A 28 3.23 -7.32 9.33
N VAL A 29 2.33 -7.88 8.53
CA VAL A 29 1.78 -7.27 7.33
C VAL A 29 0.29 -7.60 7.26
N SER A 30 -0.53 -6.67 6.82
CA SER A 30 -1.95 -6.87 6.48
C SER A 30 -2.32 -5.99 5.30
N VAL A 31 -3.41 -6.33 4.60
CA VAL A 31 -3.97 -5.43 3.58
C VAL A 31 -4.44 -4.14 4.24
N TYR A 32 -4.04 -3.01 3.68
CA TYR A 32 -4.57 -1.68 4.00
C TYR A 32 -5.56 -1.26 2.92
N GLU A 33 -6.64 -0.62 3.36
CA GLU A 33 -7.69 -0.13 2.49
C GLU A 33 -8.36 1.11 3.08
N GLU A 34 -8.59 2.13 2.24
CA GLU A 34 -9.25 3.37 2.66
C GLU A 34 -10.09 3.97 1.52
N GLU A 35 -11.32 4.38 1.84
CA GLU A 35 -12.14 5.20 0.93
C GLU A 35 -11.76 6.67 1.08
N GLY A 36 -11.33 7.30 -0.02
CA GLY A 36 -11.05 8.73 -0.06
C GLY A 36 -12.27 9.57 -0.42
N GLU A 37 -12.05 10.88 -0.58
CA GLU A 37 -13.10 11.78 -1.06
C GLU A 37 -13.54 11.45 -2.50
N GLY A 38 -14.83 11.64 -2.79
CA GLY A 38 -15.39 11.42 -4.11
C GLY A 38 -15.23 9.98 -4.60
N ASN A 39 -14.34 9.80 -5.58
CA ASN A 39 -14.13 8.53 -6.26
C ASN A 39 -12.77 7.91 -5.90
N HIS A 40 -12.01 8.54 -5.00
CA HIS A 40 -10.66 8.07 -4.65
C HIS A 40 -10.72 6.87 -3.70
N TYR A 41 -9.73 6.00 -3.85
CA TYR A 41 -9.60 4.77 -3.08
C TYR A 41 -8.13 4.45 -2.91
N TYR A 42 -7.72 3.97 -1.74
CA TYR A 42 -6.33 3.64 -1.46
C TYR A 42 -6.23 2.18 -1.03
N LEU A 43 -5.29 1.45 -1.64
CA LEU A 43 -5.04 0.04 -1.35
C LEU A 43 -3.54 -0.23 -1.24
N GLY A 44 -3.18 -1.12 -0.34
CA GLY A 44 -1.80 -1.55 -0.15
C GLY A 44 -1.61 -2.36 1.12
N TYR A 45 -0.61 -2.01 1.92
CA TYR A 45 -0.23 -2.75 3.12
C TYR A 45 -0.18 -1.87 4.36
N THR A 46 -0.65 -2.39 5.49
CA THR A 46 -0.21 -1.95 6.81
C THR A 46 0.94 -2.86 7.22
N VAL A 47 2.08 -2.28 7.56
CA VAL A 47 3.31 -3.02 7.89
C VAL A 47 3.80 -2.63 9.28
N LYS A 48 4.22 -3.63 10.05
CA LYS A 48 4.80 -3.45 11.38
C LYS A 48 6.29 -3.82 11.35
N LYS A 49 7.16 -2.91 11.79
CA LYS A 49 8.61 -3.13 11.88
C LYS A 49 9.19 -2.36 13.06
N ASN A 50 10.01 -3.01 13.89
CA ASN A 50 10.62 -2.42 15.10
C ASN A 50 9.62 -1.60 15.94
N ASP A 51 8.42 -2.15 16.20
CA ASP A 51 7.31 -1.50 16.92
C ASP A 51 6.71 -0.24 16.29
N HIS A 52 7.13 0.11 15.07
CA HIS A 52 6.52 1.14 14.24
C HIS A 52 5.50 0.53 13.28
N VAL A 53 4.45 1.30 12.97
CA VAL A 53 3.41 0.94 12.00
C VAL A 53 3.45 1.94 10.87
N PHE A 54 3.44 1.43 9.64
CA PHE A 54 3.40 2.24 8.42
C PHE A 54 2.27 1.76 7.51
N MET A 55 1.67 2.68 6.76
CA MET A 55 0.78 2.37 5.65
C MET A 55 1.52 2.64 4.35
N VAL A 56 1.62 1.62 3.50
CA VAL A 56 2.21 1.69 2.17
C VAL A 56 1.09 1.48 1.17
N ASN A 57 0.61 2.54 0.52
CA ASN A 57 -0.59 2.47 -0.32
C ASN A 57 -0.39 3.11 -1.69
N ARG A 58 -1.29 2.78 -2.62
CA ARG A 58 -1.36 3.36 -3.96
C ARG A 58 -2.77 3.90 -4.19
N PRO A 59 -2.93 5.03 -4.90
CA PRO A 59 -4.23 5.58 -5.23
C PRO A 59 -4.90 4.87 -6.43
N TYR A 60 -6.21 4.71 -6.32
CA TYR A 60 -7.12 4.16 -7.31
C TYR A 60 -8.34 5.07 -7.48
N LEU A 61 -8.97 5.00 -8.64
CA LEU A 61 -10.29 5.57 -8.91
C LEU A 61 -11.34 4.48 -8.93
N LYS A 62 -12.39 4.65 -8.12
CA LYS A 62 -13.58 3.83 -8.07
C LYS A 62 -14.59 4.27 -9.12
N ASP A 63 -15.06 3.34 -9.95
CA ASP A 63 -16.16 3.59 -10.87
C ASP A 63 -17.54 3.38 -10.20
N LYS A 64 -18.60 3.66 -10.96
CA LYS A 64 -19.99 3.50 -10.51
C LYS A 64 -20.38 2.06 -10.14
N ASP A 65 -19.64 1.07 -10.64
CA ASP A 65 -19.88 -0.36 -10.42
C ASP A 65 -18.99 -0.89 -9.28
N GLY A 66 -18.23 -0.01 -8.60
CA GLY A 66 -17.35 -0.34 -7.49
C GLY A 66 -16.00 -0.95 -7.91
N LYS A 67 -15.67 -0.91 -9.21
CA LYS A 67 -14.36 -1.38 -9.70
C LYS A 67 -13.32 -0.29 -9.54
N LEU A 68 -12.07 -0.70 -9.42
CA LEU A 68 -10.94 0.16 -9.15
C LEU A 68 -9.98 0.15 -10.33
N ALA A 69 -9.47 1.32 -10.70
CA ALA A 69 -8.35 1.44 -11.63
C ALA A 69 -7.24 2.27 -11.00
N VAL A 70 -6.00 1.88 -11.22
CA VAL A 70 -4.83 2.62 -10.71
C VAL A 70 -4.88 4.07 -11.21
N GLU A 71 -4.89 5.03 -10.27
CA GLU A 71 -4.88 6.46 -10.58
C GLU A 71 -3.47 6.92 -10.92
N LYS A 72 -2.49 6.52 -10.09
CA LYS A 72 -1.07 6.83 -10.26
C LYS A 72 -0.20 5.61 -10.00
N GLN A 73 0.87 5.47 -10.78
CA GLN A 73 1.87 4.41 -10.65
C GLN A 73 2.94 4.79 -9.60
N GLU A 74 2.50 5.19 -8.42
CA GLU A 74 3.37 5.56 -7.30
C GLU A 74 2.80 5.01 -5.99
N TRP A 75 3.68 4.72 -5.05
CA TRP A 75 3.32 4.39 -3.68
C TRP A 75 3.51 5.60 -2.78
N THR A 76 2.69 5.65 -1.75
CA THR A 76 2.73 6.56 -0.62
C THR A 76 3.09 5.78 0.62
N LEU A 77 4.04 6.30 1.41
CA LEU A 77 4.41 5.80 2.72
C LEU A 77 3.91 6.80 3.78
N GLN A 78 3.05 6.33 4.67
CA GLN A 78 2.53 7.06 5.82
C GLN A 78 3.00 6.41 7.10
N GLY A 79 3.45 7.21 8.07
CA GLY A 79 3.84 6.77 9.40
C GLY A 79 3.80 7.92 10.40
N ASN A 80 4.38 7.70 11.59
CA ASN A 80 4.37 8.71 12.66
C ASN A 80 5.06 10.03 12.29
N GLU A 81 6.07 9.99 11.42
CA GLU A 81 6.81 11.18 10.98
C GLU A 81 6.09 11.97 9.87
N GLY A 82 4.97 11.44 9.36
CA GLY A 82 4.17 12.05 8.31
C GLY A 82 4.00 11.16 7.09
N GLU A 83 3.71 11.80 5.97
CA GLU A 83 3.46 11.16 4.68
C GLU A 83 4.55 11.55 3.67
N THR A 84 4.98 10.57 2.88
CA THR A 84 5.90 10.74 1.76
C THR A 84 5.39 9.96 0.55
N ASN A 85 5.58 10.51 -0.64
CA ASN A 85 4.94 10.05 -1.88
C ASN A 85 6.00 9.89 -2.98
N GLY A 86 5.62 9.26 -4.10
CA GLY A 86 6.46 9.21 -5.30
C GLY A 86 7.38 7.99 -5.39
N TYR A 87 7.18 6.97 -4.55
CA TYR A 87 7.92 5.71 -4.61
C TYR A 87 7.48 4.91 -5.83
N THR A 88 8.41 4.56 -6.72
CA THR A 88 8.07 3.89 -7.99
C THR A 88 7.83 2.39 -7.80
N SER A 89 8.30 1.84 -6.68
CA SER A 89 8.17 0.44 -6.32
C SER A 89 7.89 0.27 -4.82
N LEU A 90 7.41 -0.91 -4.43
CA LEU A 90 7.34 -1.29 -3.01
C LEU A 90 8.74 -1.32 -2.39
N GLU A 91 9.76 -1.72 -3.15
CA GLU A 91 11.14 -1.80 -2.67
C GLU A 91 11.66 -0.42 -2.27
N ASP A 92 11.38 0.63 -3.07
CA ASP A 92 11.74 2.01 -2.74
C ASP A 92 11.07 2.46 -1.42
N ALA A 93 9.79 2.12 -1.24
CA ALA A 93 9.03 2.48 -0.04
C ALA A 93 9.53 1.71 1.21
N PHE A 94 9.85 0.42 1.06
CA PHE A 94 10.40 -0.40 2.15
C PHE A 94 11.83 0.01 2.52
N GLN A 95 12.66 0.39 1.54
CA GLN A 95 13.97 0.97 1.82
C GLN A 95 13.83 2.24 2.68
N LYS A 96 12.84 3.09 2.39
CA LYS A 96 12.60 4.28 3.20
C LYS A 96 12.22 3.95 4.64
N ILE A 97 11.40 2.92 4.86
CA ILE A 97 11.07 2.45 6.21
C ILE A 97 12.35 2.09 6.99
N ASP A 98 13.30 1.40 6.34
CA ASP A 98 14.56 1.02 6.95
C ASP A 98 15.46 2.20 7.30
N GLU A 99 15.46 3.25 6.46
CA GLU A 99 16.17 4.51 6.72
C GLU A 99 15.54 5.32 7.86
N THR A 100 14.23 5.23 8.07
CA THR A 100 13.52 5.98 9.13
C THR A 100 13.69 5.36 10.52
N ILE A 101 13.88 4.05 10.62
CA ILE A 101 13.96 3.35 11.92
C ILE A 101 15.40 3.06 12.40
N HIS A 102 16.42 3.46 11.63
CA HIS A 102 17.84 3.39 12.01
C HIS A 102 18.32 4.68 12.69
#